data_AF-A0A8I6XP67-F1
#
_entry.id   AF-A0A8I6XP67-F1
#
_cell.length_a   1.000
_cell.length_b   1.000
_cell.length_c   1.000
_cell.angle_alpha   90.00
_cell.angle_beta   90.00
_cell.angle_gamma   90.00
#
_symmetry.space_group_name_H-M   'P 1'
#
loop_
_entity.id
_entity.type
_entity.pdbx_description
1 polymer ?
#
loop_
_entity_poly.entity_id
_entity_poly.type
_entity_poly.pdbx_seq_one_letter_code
_entity_poly.pdbx_strand_id
1 'polypeptide(L)'
;MGMAVLGEAQRQRRRSVYEFLDSTRPARGQALRWCETAREMRRVDGDMKEARLLLRSALCCVKDYASVYRTWIAMEKEGGGGGVGVARWLFEQWGAVCAKDGSLRSEDDGATADEYGDYWCAYLAFELGHGNARRARAVAARAVRACPRDASLRDTVELRLRDEQERQRRRQRLGLFRSAKKWLADDLRACISSVGEQQSRGCLPHFVRPPRGFQRLVTDESP
;
A
#
# COMPACT_ATOMS: atom_id res chain seq x y z
N MET A 1 -3.59 0.76 37.81
CA MET A 1 -4.81 1.55 37.51
C MET A 1 -4.78 2.31 36.18
N GLY A 2 -3.65 2.50 35.48
CA GLY A 2 -3.60 3.28 34.23
C GLY A 2 -4.22 2.62 32.97
N MET A 3 -4.13 1.29 32.82
CA MET A 3 -4.60 0.59 31.61
C MET A 3 -6.13 0.51 31.50
N ALA A 4 -6.83 0.42 32.63
CA ALA A 4 -8.30 0.38 32.66
C ALA A 4 -8.92 1.74 32.29
N VAL A 5 -8.34 2.83 32.78
CA VAL A 5 -8.77 4.22 32.49
C VAL A 5 -8.51 4.59 31.03
N LEU A 6 -7.38 4.16 30.46
CA LEU A 6 -7.12 4.30 29.02
C LEU A 6 -8.13 3.50 28.17
N GLY A 7 -8.52 2.31 28.62
CA GLY A 7 -9.53 1.48 27.97
C GLY A 7 -10.94 2.10 28.02
N GLU A 8 -11.30 2.77 29.11
CA GLU A 8 -12.59 3.45 29.25
C GLU A 8 -12.67 4.74 28.43
N ALA A 9 -11.62 5.56 28.44
CA ALA A 9 -11.54 6.75 27.59
C ALA A 9 -11.61 6.39 26.10
N GLN A 10 -10.97 5.30 25.69
CA GLN A 10 -11.04 4.80 24.31
C GLN A 10 -12.43 4.25 23.96
N ARG A 11 -13.10 3.55 24.90
CA ARG A 11 -14.49 3.09 24.73
C ARG A 11 -15.47 4.26 24.62
N GLN A 12 -15.29 5.32 25.41
CA GLN A 12 -16.15 6.50 25.36
C GLN A 12 -15.99 7.26 24.05
N ARG A 13 -14.75 7.46 23.58
CA ARG A 13 -14.48 8.06 22.26
C ARG A 13 -15.08 7.25 21.11
N ARG A 14 -15.02 5.91 21.19
CA ARG A 14 -15.65 5.04 20.18
C ARG A 14 -17.17 5.20 20.17
N ARG A 15 -17.81 5.23 21.35
CA ARG A 15 -19.26 5.48 21.45
C ARG A 15 -19.66 6.81 20.84
N SER A 16 -18.96 7.89 21.18
CA SER A 16 -19.27 9.22 20.61
C SER A 16 -19.09 9.27 19.10
N VAL A 17 -18.11 8.55 18.55
CA VAL A 17 -17.91 8.44 17.09
C VAL A 17 -19.07 7.67 16.44
N TYR A 18 -19.56 6.59 17.06
CA TYR A 18 -20.70 5.86 16.54
C TYR A 18 -22.01 6.63 16.67
N GLU A 19 -22.24 7.33 17.77
CA GLU A 19 -23.41 8.22 17.92
C GLU A 19 -23.41 9.33 16.86
N PHE A 20 -22.25 9.93 16.59
CA PHE A 20 -22.09 10.90 15.51
C PHE A 20 -22.32 10.27 14.12
N LEU A 21 -21.81 9.07 13.89
CA LEU A 21 -22.02 8.38 12.61
C LEU A 21 -23.46 7.90 12.43
N ASP A 22 -24.14 7.48 13.49
CA ASP A 22 -25.53 7.06 13.42
C ASP A 22 -26.46 8.24 13.10
N SER A 23 -26.12 9.44 13.61
CA SER A 23 -26.85 10.67 13.32
C SER A 23 -26.55 11.26 11.94
N THR A 24 -25.33 11.11 11.41
CA THR A 24 -24.93 11.74 10.14
C THR A 24 -24.89 10.78 8.95
N ARG A 25 -24.51 9.52 9.16
CA ARG A 25 -24.28 8.49 8.12
C ARG A 25 -24.61 7.08 8.67
N PRO A 26 -25.88 6.76 8.92
CA PRO A 26 -26.29 5.56 9.65
C PRO A 26 -25.84 4.25 8.99
N ALA A 27 -25.84 4.17 7.66
CA ALA A 27 -25.35 3.00 6.93
C ALA A 27 -23.86 2.71 7.20
N ARG A 28 -23.05 3.77 7.32
CA ARG A 28 -21.61 3.67 7.63
C ARG A 28 -21.36 3.37 9.10
N GLY A 29 -22.15 3.95 10.01
CA GLY A 29 -22.12 3.61 11.43
C GLY A 29 -22.39 2.11 11.65
N GLN A 30 -23.42 1.58 10.98
CA GLN A 30 -23.73 0.15 11.01
C GLN A 30 -22.59 -0.71 10.45
N ALA A 31 -22.04 -0.38 9.27
CA ALA A 31 -20.91 -1.10 8.67
C ALA A 31 -19.71 -1.19 9.63
N LEU A 32 -19.37 -0.08 10.26
CA LEU A 32 -18.20 -0.01 11.14
C LEU A 32 -18.35 -0.83 12.41
N ARG A 33 -19.57 -1.00 12.94
CA ARG A 33 -19.83 -1.92 14.05
C ARG A 33 -19.53 -3.37 13.67
N TRP A 34 -20.01 -3.83 12.50
CA TRP A 34 -19.69 -5.18 12.00
C TRP A 34 -18.18 -5.37 11.80
N CYS A 35 -17.53 -4.38 11.18
CA CYS A 35 -16.08 -4.35 10.97
C CYS A 35 -15.29 -4.44 12.28
N GLU A 36 -15.77 -3.77 13.32
CA GLU A 36 -15.13 -3.77 14.63
C GLU A 36 -15.31 -5.09 15.36
N THR A 37 -16.51 -5.67 15.32
CA THR A 37 -16.75 -7.02 15.86
C THR A 37 -15.85 -8.05 15.16
N ALA A 38 -15.70 -7.96 13.84
CA ALA A 38 -14.77 -8.83 13.10
C ALA A 38 -13.31 -8.68 13.56
N ARG A 39 -12.87 -7.44 13.82
CA ARG A 39 -11.51 -7.17 14.34
C ARG A 39 -11.30 -7.73 15.75
N GLU A 40 -12.29 -7.58 16.64
CA GLU A 40 -12.21 -8.19 17.98
C GLU A 40 -12.13 -9.72 17.88
N MET A 41 -12.99 -10.37 17.09
CA MET A 41 -12.97 -11.83 16.97
C MET A 41 -11.61 -12.33 16.49
N ARG A 42 -11.05 -11.70 15.46
CA ARG A 42 -9.69 -12.05 15.02
C ARG A 42 -8.64 -11.84 16.11
N ARG A 43 -8.78 -10.79 16.93
CA ARG A 43 -7.85 -10.50 18.03
C ARG A 43 -7.94 -11.54 19.15
N VAL A 44 -9.15 -12.01 19.47
CA VAL A 44 -9.42 -12.97 20.54
C VAL A 44 -9.11 -14.40 20.10
N ASP A 45 -9.61 -14.82 18.94
CA ASP A 45 -9.54 -16.21 18.47
C ASP A 45 -8.25 -16.50 17.68
N GLY A 46 -7.57 -15.47 17.17
CA GLY A 46 -6.34 -15.60 16.38
C GLY A 46 -6.53 -16.13 14.95
N ASP A 47 -7.66 -16.78 14.63
CA ASP A 47 -8.02 -17.22 13.27
C ASP A 47 -8.92 -16.17 12.56
N MET A 48 -8.76 -16.07 11.25
CA MET A 48 -9.52 -15.19 10.36
C MET A 48 -10.84 -15.81 9.88
N LYS A 49 -11.08 -17.12 10.11
CA LYS A 49 -12.27 -17.83 9.59
C LYS A 49 -13.61 -17.21 10.04
N GLU A 50 -13.81 -17.01 11.33
CA GLU A 50 -15.08 -16.50 11.86
C GLU A 50 -15.29 -15.03 11.49
N ALA A 51 -14.21 -14.24 11.52
CA ALA A 51 -14.22 -12.85 11.05
C ALA A 51 -14.63 -12.75 9.56
N ARG A 52 -14.16 -13.66 8.69
CA ARG A 52 -14.59 -13.71 7.28
C ARG A 52 -16.07 -13.99 7.12
N LEU A 53 -16.60 -14.95 7.88
CA LEU A 53 -18.02 -15.29 7.84
C LEU A 53 -18.88 -14.10 8.27
N LEU A 54 -18.48 -13.42 9.36
CA LEU A 54 -19.17 -12.23 9.83
C LEU A 54 -19.17 -11.10 8.79
N LEU A 55 -18.01 -10.81 8.20
CA LEU A 55 -17.89 -9.77 7.16
C LEU A 55 -18.69 -10.12 5.91
N ARG A 56 -18.72 -11.40 5.53
CA ARG A 56 -19.54 -11.87 4.41
C ARG A 56 -21.03 -11.70 4.67
N SER A 57 -21.49 -12.01 5.88
CA SER A 57 -22.88 -11.76 6.30
C SER A 57 -23.19 -10.26 6.32
N ALA A 58 -22.26 -9.42 6.77
CA ALA A 58 -22.42 -7.98 6.79
C ALA A 58 -22.65 -7.39 5.38
N LEU A 59 -22.01 -7.94 4.34
CA LEU A 59 -22.22 -7.51 2.94
C LEU A 59 -23.66 -7.71 2.45
N CYS A 60 -24.42 -8.63 3.04
CA CYS A 60 -25.84 -8.82 2.71
C CYS A 60 -26.76 -7.85 3.44
N CYS A 61 -26.31 -7.29 4.57
CA CYS A 61 -27.16 -6.55 5.51
C CYS A 61 -26.88 -5.04 5.51
N VAL A 62 -25.75 -4.60 4.97
CA VAL A 62 -25.27 -3.22 5.09
C VAL A 62 -25.14 -2.56 3.72
N LYS A 63 -25.64 -1.32 3.60
CA LYS A 63 -25.55 -0.52 2.38
C LYS A 63 -24.12 -0.02 2.10
N ASP A 64 -23.37 0.34 3.14
CA ASP A 64 -21.95 0.72 3.00
C ASP A 64 -21.06 -0.53 2.98
N TYR A 65 -21.10 -1.25 1.86
CA TYR A 65 -20.23 -2.39 1.62
C TYR A 65 -18.76 -1.99 1.44
N ALA A 66 -18.48 -0.75 1.03
CA ALA A 66 -17.12 -0.24 0.83
C ALA A 66 -16.32 -0.27 2.14
N SER A 67 -16.91 0.18 3.25
CA SER A 67 -16.29 0.09 4.58
C SER A 67 -16.00 -1.35 5.02
N VAL A 68 -16.90 -2.28 4.67
CA VAL A 68 -16.74 -3.71 4.97
C VAL A 68 -15.58 -4.31 4.17
N TYR A 69 -15.53 -4.09 2.85
CA TYR A 69 -14.41 -4.55 2.01
C TYR A 69 -13.07 -3.96 2.43
N ARG A 70 -12.99 -2.65 2.70
CA ARG A 70 -11.75 -2.00 3.16
C ARG A 70 -11.23 -2.64 4.45
N THR A 71 -12.12 -2.91 5.40
CA THR A 71 -11.75 -3.55 6.66
C THR A 71 -11.30 -5.00 6.44
N TRP A 72 -12.04 -5.77 5.66
CA TRP A 72 -11.68 -7.15 5.37
C TRP A 72 -10.31 -7.25 4.70
N ILE A 73 -10.08 -6.45 3.65
CA ILE A 73 -8.80 -6.40 2.93
C ILE A 73 -7.65 -6.03 3.86
N ALA A 74 -7.85 -5.06 4.76
CA ALA A 74 -6.84 -4.68 5.74
C ALA A 74 -6.50 -5.83 6.69
N MET A 75 -7.51 -6.56 7.17
CA MET A 75 -7.31 -7.69 8.06
C MET A 75 -6.55 -8.84 7.39
N GLU A 76 -6.90 -9.20 6.15
CA GLU A 76 -6.18 -10.25 5.41
C GLU A 76 -4.69 -9.90 5.23
N LYS A 77 -4.36 -8.62 5.03
CA LYS A 77 -2.98 -8.15 4.86
C LYS A 77 -2.15 -8.20 6.14
N GLU A 78 -2.77 -8.02 7.30
CA GLU A 78 -2.07 -8.06 8.59
C GLU A 78 -1.68 -9.49 9.00
N GLY A 79 -2.27 -10.52 8.36
CA GLY A 79 -1.93 -11.92 8.59
C GLY A 79 -0.67 -12.30 7.80
N GLY A 80 0.36 -12.79 8.50
CA GLY A 80 1.67 -13.08 7.91
C GLY A 80 1.61 -13.89 6.60
N GLY A 81 2.03 -13.25 5.50
CA GLY A 81 2.49 -13.89 4.27
C GLY A 81 1.46 -14.31 3.22
N GLY A 82 0.24 -14.70 3.58
CA GLY A 82 -0.73 -15.30 2.64
C GLY A 82 -1.82 -14.38 2.07
N GLY A 83 -2.04 -13.21 2.68
CA GLY A 83 -3.26 -12.42 2.46
C GLY A 83 -3.36 -11.65 1.15
N VAL A 84 -2.26 -11.47 0.41
CA VAL A 84 -2.25 -10.63 -0.82
C VAL A 84 -3.12 -11.22 -1.92
N GLY A 85 -3.15 -12.56 -2.05
CA GLY A 85 -4.00 -13.24 -3.03
C GLY A 85 -5.50 -13.05 -2.71
N VAL A 86 -5.86 -13.24 -1.44
CA VAL A 86 -7.24 -13.04 -0.97
C VAL A 86 -7.66 -11.58 -1.09
N ALA A 87 -6.80 -10.64 -0.72
CA ALA A 87 -7.04 -9.21 -0.88
C ALA A 87 -7.31 -8.83 -2.34
N ARG A 88 -6.56 -9.37 -3.30
CA ARG A 88 -6.82 -9.17 -4.73
C ARG A 88 -8.18 -9.69 -5.15
N TRP A 89 -8.51 -10.92 -4.73
CA TRP A 89 -9.82 -11.49 -5.03
C TRP A 89 -10.95 -10.63 -4.45
N LEU A 90 -10.80 -10.12 -3.22
CA LEU A 90 -11.75 -9.20 -2.59
C LEU A 90 -11.89 -7.88 -3.37
N PHE A 91 -10.80 -7.32 -3.91
CA PHE A 91 -10.89 -6.14 -4.78
C PHE A 91 -11.65 -6.40 -6.08
N GLU A 92 -11.52 -7.58 -6.68
CA GLU A 92 -12.30 -7.93 -7.89
C GLU A 92 -13.78 -8.14 -7.53
N GLN A 93 -14.09 -8.75 -6.38
CA GLN A 93 -15.48 -8.87 -5.89
C GLN A 93 -16.10 -7.50 -5.60
N TRP A 94 -15.38 -6.61 -4.91
CA TRP A 94 -15.83 -5.25 -4.64
C TRP A 94 -16.06 -4.47 -5.94
N GLY A 95 -15.13 -4.57 -6.90
CA GLY A 95 -15.27 -3.94 -8.21
C GLY A 95 -16.50 -4.42 -9.00
N ALA A 96 -16.84 -5.71 -8.91
CA ALA A 96 -18.03 -6.27 -9.54
C ALA A 96 -19.33 -5.73 -8.92
N VAL A 97 -19.37 -5.57 -7.58
CA VAL A 97 -20.51 -4.96 -6.89
C VAL A 97 -20.65 -3.49 -7.31
N CYS A 98 -19.57 -2.72 -7.27
CA CYS A 98 -19.61 -1.31 -7.69
C CYS A 98 -20.01 -1.13 -9.16
N ALA A 99 -19.54 -2.00 -10.06
CA ALA A 99 -19.92 -1.93 -11.48
C ALA A 99 -21.42 -2.23 -11.69
N LYS A 100 -21.99 -3.15 -10.91
CA LYS A 100 -23.42 -3.48 -10.95
C LYS A 100 -24.27 -2.34 -10.41
N ASP A 101 -23.87 -1.75 -9.30
CA ASP A 101 -24.59 -0.63 -8.67
C ASP A 101 -24.49 0.66 -9.50
N GLY A 102 -23.32 0.94 -10.07
CA GLY A 102 -23.11 2.09 -10.96
C GLY A 102 -23.88 2.00 -12.29
N SER A 103 -24.21 0.79 -12.75
CA SER A 103 -25.06 0.59 -13.93
C SER A 103 -26.56 0.80 -13.66
N LEU A 104 -26.99 0.80 -12.39
CA LEU A 104 -28.40 0.85 -12.00
C LEU A 104 -28.90 2.25 -11.64
N ARG A 105 -28.01 3.24 -11.45
CA ARG A 105 -28.36 4.55 -10.89
C ARG A 105 -27.72 5.69 -11.66
N SER A 106 -28.42 6.12 -12.69
CA SER A 106 -28.27 7.43 -13.32
C SER A 106 -29.54 8.22 -12.97
N GLU A 107 -29.45 9.18 -12.05
CA GLU A 107 -29.92 10.57 -12.26
C GLU A 107 -30.11 11.42 -10.98
N ASP A 108 -30.40 10.88 -9.78
CA ASP A 108 -30.86 11.76 -8.68
C ASP A 108 -30.08 11.78 -7.34
N ASP A 109 -29.18 10.85 -7.04
CA ASP A 109 -28.49 10.82 -5.74
C ASP A 109 -26.97 11.04 -5.90
N GLY A 110 -26.55 12.30 -5.85
CA GLY A 110 -25.18 12.81 -6.07
C GLY A 110 -24.08 12.35 -5.08
N ALA A 111 -24.20 11.16 -4.49
CA ALA A 111 -23.25 10.61 -3.52
C ALA A 111 -22.47 9.37 -4.03
N THR A 112 -22.80 8.82 -5.21
CA THR A 112 -22.37 7.47 -5.62
C THR A 112 -21.26 7.41 -6.69
N ALA A 113 -21.06 8.47 -7.48
CA ALA A 113 -19.94 8.53 -8.43
C ALA A 113 -18.57 8.50 -7.71
N ASP A 114 -18.52 9.10 -6.52
CA ASP A 114 -17.32 9.17 -5.68
C ASP A 114 -16.90 7.78 -5.16
N GLU A 115 -17.85 6.87 -4.93
CA GLU A 115 -17.56 5.54 -4.34
C GLU A 115 -16.82 4.61 -5.31
N TYR A 116 -17.10 4.70 -6.61
CA TYR A 116 -16.42 3.89 -7.62
C TYR A 116 -15.01 4.43 -7.94
N GLY A 117 -14.84 5.76 -7.95
CA GLY A 117 -13.52 6.39 -8.01
C GLY A 117 -12.67 6.03 -6.79
N ASP A 118 -13.25 6.07 -5.60
CA ASP A 118 -12.63 5.66 -4.33
C ASP A 118 -12.16 4.21 -4.35
N TYR A 119 -12.97 3.30 -4.92
CA TYR A 119 -12.59 1.91 -5.14
C TYR A 119 -11.30 1.80 -5.98
N TRP A 120 -11.25 2.47 -7.12
CA TRP A 120 -10.07 2.45 -8.01
C TRP A 120 -8.84 3.04 -7.33
N CYS A 121 -9.00 4.15 -6.60
CA CYS A 121 -7.95 4.74 -5.79
C CYS A 121 -7.41 3.78 -4.72
N ALA A 122 -8.30 3.04 -4.05
CA ALA A 122 -7.92 2.04 -3.05
C ALA A 122 -7.20 0.85 -3.69
N TYR A 123 -7.69 0.36 -4.83
CA TYR A 123 -7.09 -0.78 -5.52
C TYR A 123 -5.71 -0.45 -6.09
N LEU A 124 -5.55 0.75 -6.68
CA LEU A 124 -4.25 1.24 -7.13
C LEU A 124 -3.26 1.37 -5.95
N ALA A 125 -3.69 1.93 -4.81
CA ALA A 125 -2.84 2.01 -3.61
C ALA A 125 -2.35 0.63 -3.17
N PHE A 126 -3.25 -0.35 -3.23
CA PHE A 126 -2.96 -1.72 -2.86
C PHE A 126 -1.90 -2.35 -3.77
N GLU A 127 -2.05 -2.25 -5.10
CA GLU A 127 -1.07 -2.82 -6.04
C GLU A 127 0.27 -2.07 -6.03
N LEU A 128 0.29 -0.77 -5.70
CA LEU A 128 1.55 -0.05 -5.48
C LEU A 128 2.29 -0.53 -4.22
N GLY A 129 1.55 -0.87 -3.15
CA GLY A 129 2.14 -1.33 -1.89
C GLY A 129 2.52 -2.81 -1.85
N HIS A 130 1.77 -3.68 -2.55
CA HIS A 130 1.88 -5.15 -2.42
C HIS A 130 2.03 -5.87 -3.76
N GLY A 131 1.94 -5.13 -4.87
CA GLY A 131 2.07 -5.64 -6.22
C GLY A 131 3.38 -5.25 -6.86
N ASN A 132 3.40 -5.31 -8.19
CA ASN A 132 4.51 -4.82 -9.00
C ASN A 132 4.03 -3.64 -9.85
N ALA A 133 4.99 -2.83 -10.33
CA ALA A 133 4.69 -1.64 -11.13
C ALA A 133 3.83 -1.95 -12.37
N ARG A 134 3.97 -3.15 -12.96
CA ARG A 134 3.15 -3.58 -14.10
C ARG A 134 1.68 -3.74 -13.72
N ARG A 135 1.38 -4.38 -12.59
CA ARG A 135 0.01 -4.54 -12.08
C ARG A 135 -0.61 -3.20 -11.69
N ALA A 136 0.13 -2.34 -11.00
CA ALA A 136 -0.34 -1.01 -10.65
C ALA A 136 -0.73 -0.19 -11.90
N ARG A 137 0.11 -0.21 -12.96
CA ARG A 137 -0.22 0.43 -14.25
C ARG A 137 -1.44 -0.19 -14.93
N ALA A 138 -1.60 -1.51 -14.86
CA ALA A 138 -2.77 -2.18 -15.43
C ALA A 138 -4.06 -1.77 -14.71
N VAL A 139 -4.03 -1.66 -13.37
CA VAL A 139 -5.17 -1.18 -12.58
C VAL A 139 -5.46 0.29 -12.89
N ALA A 140 -4.44 1.14 -12.98
CA ALA A 140 -4.59 2.53 -13.39
C ALA A 140 -5.27 2.66 -14.77
N ALA A 141 -4.83 1.89 -15.76
CA ALA A 141 -5.45 1.89 -17.09
C ALA A 141 -6.91 1.41 -17.05
N ARG A 142 -7.21 0.38 -16.24
CA ARG A 142 -8.59 -0.08 -16.02
C ARG A 142 -9.46 1.01 -15.39
N ALA A 143 -8.93 1.73 -14.39
CA ALA A 143 -9.63 2.81 -13.70
C ALA A 143 -10.00 3.95 -14.65
N VAL A 144 -9.04 4.44 -15.45
CA VAL A 144 -9.29 5.52 -16.42
C VAL A 144 -10.29 5.10 -17.50
N ARG A 145 -10.25 3.83 -17.92
CA ARG A 145 -11.22 3.30 -18.89
C ARG A 145 -12.61 3.15 -18.28
N ALA A 146 -12.71 2.74 -17.02
CA ALA A 146 -13.98 2.57 -16.32
C ALA A 146 -14.66 3.92 -16.02
N CYS A 147 -13.87 4.96 -15.71
CA CYS A 147 -14.36 6.29 -15.37
C CYS A 147 -13.70 7.38 -16.25
N PRO A 148 -14.06 7.46 -17.56
CA PRO A 148 -13.38 8.37 -18.49
C PRO A 148 -13.65 9.86 -18.21
N ARG A 149 -14.77 10.17 -17.55
CA ARG A 149 -15.20 11.54 -17.23
C ARG A 149 -14.74 12.04 -15.87
N ASP A 150 -14.16 11.17 -15.04
CA ASP A 150 -13.69 11.54 -13.71
C ASP A 150 -12.27 12.13 -13.80
N ALA A 151 -12.18 13.46 -13.79
CA ALA A 151 -10.90 14.17 -13.81
C ALA A 151 -10.11 13.97 -12.52
N SER A 152 -10.79 13.94 -11.37
CA SER A 152 -10.14 13.79 -10.06
C SER A 152 -9.46 12.43 -9.92
N LEU A 153 -10.13 11.36 -10.36
CA LEU A 153 -9.55 10.02 -10.41
C LEU A 153 -8.33 9.98 -11.33
N ARG A 154 -8.41 10.59 -12.53
CA ARG A 154 -7.28 10.63 -13.48
C ARG A 154 -6.07 11.33 -12.88
N ASP A 155 -6.26 12.51 -12.28
CA ASP A 155 -5.19 13.27 -11.64
C ASP A 155 -4.57 12.50 -10.47
N THR A 156 -5.42 11.86 -9.65
CA THR A 156 -4.96 11.04 -8.51
C THR A 156 -4.17 9.82 -8.97
N VAL A 157 -4.63 9.13 -10.03
CA VAL A 157 -3.94 7.98 -10.62
C VAL A 157 -2.58 8.41 -11.17
N GLU A 158 -2.53 9.52 -11.90
CA GLU A 158 -1.29 10.05 -12.48
C GLU A 158 -0.28 10.43 -11.40
N LEU A 159 -0.71 11.19 -10.39
CA LEU A 159 0.14 11.61 -9.28
C LEU A 159 0.77 10.41 -8.56
N ARG A 160 -0.04 9.38 -8.25
CA ARG A 160 0.44 8.18 -7.56
C ARG A 160 1.44 7.37 -8.39
N LEU A 161 1.25 7.29 -9.70
CA LEU A 161 2.20 6.62 -10.58
C LEU A 161 3.52 7.40 -10.69
N ARG A 162 3.47 8.73 -10.72
CA ARG A 162 4.67 9.59 -10.70
C ARG A 162 5.45 9.43 -9.40
N ASP A 163 4.76 9.47 -8.25
CA ASP A 163 5.37 9.30 -6.94
C ASP A 163 6.08 7.95 -6.79
N GLU A 164 5.50 6.86 -7.26
CA GLU A 164 6.15 5.55 -7.18
C GLU A 164 7.36 5.46 -8.12
N GLN A 165 7.30 6.07 -9.30
CA GLN A 165 8.48 6.16 -10.18
C GLN A 165 9.62 6.92 -9.51
N GLU A 166 9.33 8.05 -8.87
CA GLU A 166 10.32 8.85 -8.15
C GLU A 166 10.89 8.08 -6.96
N ARG A 167 10.04 7.40 -6.17
CA ARG A 167 10.49 6.50 -5.09
C ARG A 167 11.40 5.39 -5.61
N GLN A 168 11.07 4.80 -6.77
CA GLN A 168 11.86 3.75 -7.39
C GLN A 168 13.22 4.30 -7.87
N ARG A 169 13.26 5.49 -8.47
CA ARG A 169 14.51 6.18 -8.85
C ARG A 169 15.39 6.46 -7.63
N ARG A 170 14.81 6.96 -6.53
CA ARG A 170 15.53 7.19 -5.26
C ARG A 170 16.11 5.90 -4.70
N ARG A 171 15.35 4.80 -4.69
CA ARG A 171 15.83 3.47 -4.27
C ARG A 171 17.00 2.99 -5.12
N GLN A 172 16.92 3.13 -6.45
CA GLN A 172 18.00 2.76 -7.36
C GLN A 172 19.26 3.58 -7.10
N ARG A 173 19.15 4.91 -6.96
CA ARG A 173 20.27 5.79 -6.61
C ARG A 173 20.93 5.36 -5.30
N LEU A 174 20.14 5.14 -4.24
CA LEU A 174 20.66 4.68 -2.95
C LEU A 174 21.35 3.31 -3.05
N GLY A 175 20.83 2.39 -3.87
CA GLY A 175 21.45 1.09 -4.15
C GLY A 175 22.80 1.23 -4.85
N LEU A 176 22.91 2.15 -5.83
CA LEU A 176 24.16 2.48 -6.49
C LEU A 176 25.18 3.06 -5.50
N PHE A 177 24.77 4.01 -4.65
CA PHE A 177 25.64 4.59 -3.62
C PHE A 177 26.14 3.55 -2.62
N ARG A 178 25.28 2.63 -2.15
CA ARG A 178 25.71 1.54 -1.26
C ARG A 178 26.72 0.61 -1.93
N SER A 179 26.49 0.28 -3.21
CA SER A 179 27.38 -0.58 -3.99
C SER A 179 28.74 0.10 -4.21
N ALA A 180 28.75 1.39 -4.54
CA ALA A 180 29.96 2.18 -4.69
C ALA A 180 30.75 2.29 -3.38
N LYS A 181 30.05 2.54 -2.25
CA LYS A 181 30.69 2.58 -0.92
C LYS A 181 31.30 1.24 -0.54
N LYS A 182 30.62 0.13 -0.82
CA LYS A 182 31.16 -1.21 -0.58
C LYS A 182 32.42 -1.46 -1.40
N TRP A 183 32.39 -1.12 -2.70
CA TRP A 183 33.55 -1.23 -3.57
C TRP A 183 34.75 -0.44 -3.05
N LEU A 184 34.55 0.84 -2.68
CA LEU A 184 35.60 1.68 -2.10
C LEU A 184 36.21 1.09 -0.82
N ALA A 185 35.37 0.50 0.04
CA ALA A 185 35.84 -0.14 1.26
C ALA A 185 36.64 -1.43 0.98
N ASP A 186 36.22 -2.22 -0.01
CA ASP A 186 36.90 -3.44 -0.43
C ASP A 186 38.25 -3.12 -1.11
N ASP A 187 38.28 -2.07 -1.94
CA ASP A 187 39.50 -1.59 -2.64
C ASP A 187 40.52 -1.00 -1.67
N LEU A 188 40.08 -0.18 -0.70
CA LEU A 188 40.96 0.32 0.37
C LEU A 188 41.53 -0.82 1.22
N ARG A 189 40.72 -1.85 1.53
CA ARG A 189 41.18 -3.03 2.25
C ARG A 189 42.23 -3.80 1.45
N ALA A 190 42.02 -3.98 0.15
CA ALA A 190 42.98 -4.63 -0.74
C ALA A 190 44.30 -3.84 -0.83
N CYS A 191 44.24 -2.51 -0.92
CA CYS A 191 45.42 -1.64 -0.90
C CYS A 191 46.19 -1.75 0.42
N ILE A 192 45.51 -1.75 1.57
CA ILE A 192 46.15 -1.88 2.89
C ILE A 192 46.84 -3.25 3.01
N SER A 193 46.18 -4.32 2.56
CA SER A 193 46.77 -5.67 2.54
C SER A 193 47.98 -5.75 1.60
N SER A 194 47.93 -5.12 0.42
CA SER A 194 49.06 -5.12 -0.52
C SER A 194 50.24 -4.30 -0.01
N VAL A 195 50.01 -3.19 0.70
CA VAL A 195 51.07 -2.38 1.33
C VAL A 195 51.74 -3.15 2.47
N GLY A 196 50.98 -3.93 3.24
CA GLY A 196 51.52 -4.83 4.27
C GLY A 196 52.41 -5.94 3.69
N GLU A 197 52.07 -6.48 2.52
CA GLU A 197 52.91 -7.45 1.81
C GLU A 197 54.09 -6.79 1.07
N GLN A 198 53.93 -5.58 0.52
CA GLN A 198 54.98 -4.86 -0.20
C GLN A 198 56.06 -4.29 0.73
N GLN A 199 55.75 -3.99 2.00
CA GLN A 199 56.79 -3.73 3.01
C GLN A 199 57.70 -4.94 3.26
N SER A 200 57.25 -6.16 2.93
CA SER A 200 58.10 -7.37 2.96
C SER A 200 58.84 -7.66 1.64
N ARG A 201 58.41 -7.04 0.52
CA ARG A 201 59.01 -7.17 -0.83
C ARG A 201 58.79 -5.88 -1.64
N GLY A 202 59.76 -4.97 -1.63
CA GLY A 202 59.61 -3.58 -2.10
C GLY A 202 59.19 -3.38 -3.57
N CYS A 203 57.88 -3.33 -3.85
CA CYS A 203 57.30 -2.91 -5.13
C CYS A 203 56.04 -2.05 -4.90
N LEU A 204 55.76 -1.08 -5.78
CA LEU A 204 54.65 -0.12 -5.66
C LEU A 204 53.29 -0.68 -6.15
N PRO A 205 52.14 -0.18 -5.66
CA PRO A 205 50.82 -0.73 -6.00
C PRO A 205 50.31 -0.24 -7.38
N HIS A 206 49.79 -1.18 -8.17
CA HIS A 206 49.02 -0.90 -9.38
C HIS A 206 47.54 -0.69 -9.01
N PHE A 207 47.04 0.52 -9.21
CA PHE A 207 45.61 0.82 -9.09
C PHE A 207 44.81 0.09 -10.19
N VAL A 208 43.84 -0.72 -9.79
CA VAL A 208 42.92 -1.41 -10.72
C VAL A 208 41.80 -0.44 -11.13
N ARG A 209 41.50 -0.42 -12.42
CA ARG A 209 40.53 0.49 -13.08
C ARG A 209 39.17 0.52 -12.35
N PRO A 210 38.55 1.70 -12.12
CA PRO A 210 37.27 1.80 -11.44
C PRO A 210 36.12 1.14 -12.24
N PRO A 211 35.09 0.61 -11.56
CA PRO A 211 33.97 -0.07 -12.21
C PRO A 211 33.11 0.91 -13.03
N ARG A 212 32.53 0.40 -14.13
CA ARG A 212 31.71 1.17 -15.10
C ARG A 212 30.55 1.97 -14.47
N GLY A 213 30.07 1.59 -13.29
CA GLY A 213 29.02 2.30 -12.57
C GLY A 213 29.46 3.65 -11.98
N PHE A 214 30.74 3.79 -11.61
CA PHE A 214 31.31 5.04 -11.12
C PHE A 214 31.49 6.05 -12.26
N GLN A 215 31.92 5.57 -13.44
CA GLN A 215 32.02 6.42 -14.64
C GLN A 215 30.68 7.05 -15.04
N ARG A 216 29.55 6.35 -14.86
CA ARG A 216 28.22 6.89 -15.16
C ARG A 216 27.80 8.03 -14.23
N LEU A 217 28.19 7.99 -12.96
CA LEU A 217 27.91 9.06 -11.99
C LEU A 217 28.73 10.31 -12.29
N VAL A 218 29.95 10.16 -12.81
CA VAL A 218 30.84 11.27 -13.18
C VAL A 218 30.42 11.91 -14.51
N THR A 219 29.84 11.14 -15.43
CA THR A 219 29.37 11.67 -16.72
C THR A 219 27.99 12.33 -16.69
N ASP A 220 27.16 12.05 -15.67
CA ASP A 220 25.84 12.69 -15.50
C ASP A 220 25.95 14.08 -14.80
N GLU A 221 27.16 14.47 -14.34
CA GLU A 221 27.45 15.80 -13.77
C GLU A 221 28.43 16.59 -14.66
N SER A 222 28.14 16.70 -15.95
CA SER A 222 28.70 17.73 -16.82
C SER A 222 27.62 18.21 -17.79
N PRO A 223 27.54 19.53 -18.01
CA PRO A 223 26.31 20.34 -17.91
C PRO A 223 25.20 20.01 -18.91
#